data_AF-A0A929EGF7-F1
#
_entry.id   AF-A0A929EGF7-F1
#
_cell.length_a   1.000
_cell.length_b   1.000
_cell.length_c   1.000
_cell.angle_alpha   90.00
_cell.angle_beta   90.00
_cell.angle_gamma   90.00
#
_symmetry.space_group_name_H-M   'P 1'
#
loop_
_entity.id
_entity.type
_entity.pdbx_description
1 polymer ?
#
loop_
_entity_poly.entity_id
_entity_poly.type
_entity_poly.pdbx_seq_one_letter_code
_entity_poly.pdbx_strand_id
1 'polypeptide(L)'
;MNCPKCGIRAAKHAISCFCGYEFIKSNQETEPEASPDVSPEASEETPENAYPSSSEADHDTETYDEETYDEPGSDTPIYEEEEQAQGAEQNKAAETVEQSAAGPTEDSYSDPERYDRVGGWLLLLCVLLTVLGPLATAYSLIAGYGQLQGLFEETPGLRSFYNMNFILNIGLGLFSLWAGFSLWTRMAGAVERAKNYLLARVAYSVILYFLPTMSGLPEEMSTGIQSEIVAASTFSFIYIAIWYLYLTKSKRVRGTYQS
;
A
#
# COMPACT_ATOMS: atom_id res chain seq x y z
N MET A 1 25.31 -1.31 -14.73
CA MET A 1 25.38 -1.14 -16.20
C MET A 1 24.65 0.15 -16.55
N ASN A 2 25.07 0.92 -17.55
CA ASN A 2 24.33 2.14 -17.93
C ASN A 2 23.21 1.76 -18.90
N CYS A 3 21.99 2.24 -18.65
CA CYS A 3 20.89 2.03 -19.59
C CYS A 3 21.20 2.72 -20.93
N PRO A 4 21.10 2.04 -22.08
CA PRO A 4 21.40 2.64 -23.38
C PRO A 4 20.39 3.74 -23.76
N LYS A 5 19.18 3.71 -23.18
CA LYS A 5 18.11 4.66 -23.51
C LYS A 5 18.18 5.95 -22.69
N CYS A 6 18.46 5.87 -21.39
CA CYS A 6 18.42 7.03 -20.50
C CYS A 6 19.75 7.37 -19.81
N GLY A 7 20.80 6.55 -19.98
CA GLY A 7 22.12 6.79 -19.40
C GLY A 7 22.23 6.55 -17.88
N ILE A 8 21.14 6.24 -17.18
CA ILE A 8 21.14 5.99 -15.74
C ILE A 8 21.86 4.67 -15.43
N ARG A 9 22.68 4.65 -14.37
CA ARG A 9 23.29 3.43 -13.83
C ARG A 9 22.22 2.53 -13.21
N ALA A 10 22.02 1.35 -13.78
CA ALA A 10 21.25 0.26 -13.20
C ALA A 10 22.17 -0.71 -12.43
N ALA A 11 21.62 -1.35 -11.38
CA ALA A 11 22.28 -2.43 -10.65
C ALA A 11 22.60 -3.61 -11.59
N LYS A 12 23.62 -4.42 -11.26
CA LYS A 12 24.09 -5.53 -12.12
C LYS A 12 23.01 -6.59 -12.41
N HIS A 13 21.96 -6.68 -11.60
CA HIS A 13 20.88 -7.67 -11.71
C HIS A 13 19.50 -7.03 -11.94
N ALA A 14 19.43 -5.77 -12.39
CA ALA A 14 18.14 -5.13 -12.66
C ALA A 14 17.53 -5.64 -13.97
N ILE A 15 16.29 -6.14 -13.91
CA ILE A 15 15.55 -6.70 -15.05
C ILE A 15 15.07 -5.57 -16.00
N SER A 16 14.78 -4.40 -15.45
CA SER A 16 14.32 -3.23 -16.21
C SER A 16 14.91 -1.93 -15.66
N CYS A 17 14.98 -0.91 -16.52
CA CYS A 17 15.34 0.45 -16.15
C CYS A 17 14.08 1.28 -15.87
N PHE A 18 14.19 2.31 -15.01
CA PHE A 18 13.09 3.24 -14.70
C PHE A 18 12.49 3.95 -15.93
N CYS A 19 13.22 4.02 -17.05
CA CYS A 19 12.70 4.54 -18.32
C CYS A 19 11.86 3.53 -19.13
N GLY A 20 11.57 2.36 -18.56
CA GLY A 20 10.84 1.26 -19.22
C GLY A 20 11.66 0.47 -20.24
N TYR A 21 12.99 0.55 -20.19
CA TYR A 21 13.87 -0.28 -21.03
C TYR A 21 14.13 -1.62 -20.32
N GLU A 22 13.68 -2.73 -20.90
CA GLU A 22 13.96 -4.08 -20.38
C GLU A 22 15.34 -4.55 -20.84
N PHE A 23 16.14 -5.11 -19.92
CA PHE A 23 17.48 -5.64 -20.21
C PHE A 23 17.45 -7.11 -20.67
N ILE A 24 16.25 -7.68 -20.80
CA ILE A 24 16.03 -9.07 -21.18
C ILE A 24 16.32 -9.23 -22.69
N LYS A 25 17.57 -9.53 -23.08
CA LYS A 25 17.92 -10.48 -24.18
C LYS A 25 19.37 -10.48 -24.71
N SER A 26 20.30 -9.63 -24.26
CA SER A 26 21.58 -9.52 -25.01
C SER A 26 22.71 -10.50 -24.61
N ASN A 27 22.51 -11.42 -23.67
CA ASN A 27 23.61 -12.27 -23.16
C ASN A 27 23.57 -13.74 -23.60
N GLN A 28 22.71 -14.13 -24.55
CA GLN A 28 22.58 -15.54 -24.96
C GLN A 28 23.07 -15.88 -26.38
N GLU A 29 23.59 -14.92 -27.14
CA GLU A 29 24.12 -15.19 -28.48
C GLU A 29 25.52 -14.61 -28.62
N THR A 30 26.54 -15.43 -28.31
CA THR A 30 27.79 -15.60 -29.08
C THR A 30 28.78 -16.45 -28.27
N GLU A 31 28.45 -17.73 -28.05
CA GLU A 31 29.53 -18.73 -28.09
C GLU A 31 29.91 -18.88 -29.57
N PRO A 32 31.17 -18.61 -29.96
CA PRO A 32 31.61 -18.86 -31.31
C PRO A 32 31.57 -20.36 -31.58
N GLU A 33 30.80 -20.78 -32.59
CA GLU A 33 30.84 -22.13 -33.15
C GLU A 33 32.29 -22.49 -33.48
N ALA A 34 32.87 -23.38 -32.67
CA ALA A 34 34.11 -24.05 -32.99
C ALA A 34 33.87 -24.95 -34.20
N SER A 35 34.54 -24.64 -35.30
CA SER A 35 34.55 -25.46 -36.51
C SER A 35 35.08 -26.87 -36.22
N PRO A 36 34.43 -27.94 -36.71
CA PRO A 36 34.96 -29.29 -36.63
C PRO A 36 35.72 -29.62 -37.91
N ASP A 37 37.05 -29.64 -37.86
CA ASP A 37 37.87 -30.46 -38.75
C ASP A 37 39.34 -30.35 -38.34
N VAL A 38 39.89 -31.37 -37.65
CA VAL A 38 41.16 -32.04 -37.96
C VAL A 38 41.21 -33.39 -37.21
N SER A 39 41.54 -34.42 -37.99
CA SER A 39 41.74 -35.85 -37.71
C SER A 39 42.81 -36.19 -36.64
N PRO A 40 42.94 -37.49 -36.27
CA PRO A 40 43.52 -37.94 -35.01
C PRO A 40 45.04 -38.15 -35.10
N GLU A 41 45.76 -37.75 -34.05
CA GLU A 41 47.07 -38.32 -33.74
C GLU A 41 47.30 -38.36 -32.24
N ALA A 42 47.92 -39.45 -31.82
CA ALA A 42 48.12 -39.90 -30.47
C ALA A 42 49.26 -39.18 -29.75
N SER A 43 49.07 -38.91 -28.46
CA SER A 43 50.06 -39.10 -27.38
C SER A 43 49.40 -38.58 -26.10
N GLU A 44 49.17 -39.43 -25.10
CA GLU A 44 50.03 -39.46 -23.91
C GLU A 44 50.23 -38.06 -23.31
N GLU A 45 49.46 -37.74 -22.26
CA GLU A 45 49.97 -37.70 -20.88
C GLU A 45 48.89 -37.15 -19.94
N THR A 46 48.70 -37.91 -18.86
CA THR A 46 47.93 -37.60 -17.66
C THR A 46 48.40 -36.28 -17.04
N PRO A 47 47.51 -35.52 -16.39
CA PRO A 47 47.67 -35.48 -14.94
C PRO A 47 46.34 -35.63 -14.19
N GLU A 48 46.31 -36.73 -13.44
CA GLU A 48 45.79 -36.89 -12.10
C GLU A 48 45.61 -35.56 -11.36
N ASN A 49 44.38 -35.03 -11.35
CA ASN A 49 43.99 -33.98 -10.43
C ASN A 49 42.97 -34.53 -9.45
N ALA A 50 43.49 -34.76 -8.25
CA ALA A 50 42.81 -35.17 -7.06
C ALA A 50 41.65 -34.23 -6.73
N TYR A 51 40.45 -34.82 -6.60
CA TYR A 51 39.36 -34.21 -5.86
C TYR A 51 39.68 -34.31 -4.36
N PRO A 52 39.71 -33.19 -3.61
CA PRO A 52 39.64 -33.27 -2.17
C PRO A 52 38.20 -33.62 -1.77
N SER A 53 38.04 -34.88 -1.38
CA SER A 53 37.01 -35.34 -0.46
C SER A 53 37.23 -34.65 0.89
N SER A 54 36.38 -33.69 1.21
CA SER A 54 36.24 -33.11 2.54
C SER A 54 34.78 -32.68 2.69
N SER A 55 34.07 -32.94 3.75
CA SER A 55 34.27 -33.75 4.94
C SER A 55 32.92 -33.64 5.63
N GLU A 56 32.35 -34.76 6.04
CA GLU A 56 31.22 -34.81 6.95
C GLU A 56 31.53 -33.90 8.16
N ALA A 57 30.75 -32.83 8.30
CA ALA A 57 30.66 -32.09 9.54
C ALA A 57 29.28 -32.43 10.12
N ASP A 58 29.30 -33.40 11.02
CA ASP A 58 28.28 -33.62 12.03
C ASP A 58 27.92 -32.26 12.65
N HIS A 59 26.67 -31.83 12.46
CA HIS A 59 26.13 -30.70 13.19
C HIS A 59 25.10 -31.24 14.17
N ASP A 60 25.55 -31.31 15.42
CA ASP A 60 24.78 -31.67 16.60
C ASP A 60 23.47 -30.89 16.66
N THR A 61 22.36 -31.60 16.56
CA THR A 61 21.02 -31.13 16.92
C THR A 61 20.96 -30.90 18.42
N GLU A 62 21.27 -29.67 18.86
CA GLU A 62 20.90 -29.22 20.20
C GLU A 62 19.38 -29.14 20.28
N THR A 63 18.84 -30.05 21.09
CA THR A 63 17.43 -30.12 21.46
C THR A 63 17.18 -28.99 22.45
N TYR A 64 16.49 -27.94 22.02
CA TYR A 64 16.04 -26.88 22.91
C TYR A 64 14.79 -27.35 23.65
N ASP A 65 14.92 -27.47 24.98
CA ASP A 65 13.80 -27.73 25.88
C ASP A 65 12.79 -26.57 25.84
N GLU A 66 11.54 -26.96 25.66
CA GLU A 66 10.35 -26.13 25.58
C GLU A 66 10.01 -25.59 26.98
N GLU A 67 10.60 -24.45 27.37
CA GLU A 67 10.22 -23.75 28.59
C GLU A 67 8.78 -23.23 28.45
N THR A 68 7.90 -23.86 29.22
CA THR A 68 6.51 -23.50 29.43
C THR A 68 6.44 -22.16 30.15
N TYR A 69 6.07 -21.09 29.44
CA TYR A 69 5.74 -19.81 30.05
C TYR A 69 4.29 -19.82 30.52
N ASP A 70 4.10 -19.81 31.84
CA ASP A 70 2.83 -19.49 32.49
C ASP A 70 2.41 -18.06 32.11
N GLU A 71 1.26 -17.93 31.45
CA GLU A 71 0.63 -16.64 31.18
C GLU A 71 0.14 -16.00 32.50
N PRO A 72 0.62 -14.79 32.86
CA PRO A 72 -0.01 -14.03 33.94
C PRO A 72 -1.34 -13.47 33.44
N GLY A 73 -2.41 -13.82 34.17
CA GLY A 73 -3.77 -13.36 33.95
C GLY A 73 -3.85 -11.85 33.76
N SER A 74 -4.38 -11.45 32.60
CA SER A 74 -4.72 -10.07 32.33
C SER A 74 -6.19 -9.84 32.72
N ASP A 75 -6.35 -9.30 33.92
CA ASP A 75 -7.57 -8.59 34.33
C ASP A 75 -7.80 -7.42 33.38
N THR A 76 -8.67 -7.59 32.39
CA THR A 76 -9.22 -6.46 31.65
C THR A 76 -10.33 -5.80 32.48
N PRO A 77 -10.21 -4.50 32.82
CA PRO A 77 -11.30 -3.78 33.47
C PRO A 77 -12.49 -3.65 32.50
N ILE A 78 -13.64 -4.05 33.02
CA ILE A 78 -14.97 -3.81 32.50
C ILE A 78 -15.17 -2.28 32.44
N TYR A 79 -15.35 -1.73 31.24
CA TYR A 79 -15.84 -0.36 31.11
C TYR A 79 -17.35 -0.39 31.33
N GLU A 80 -17.75 -0.03 32.55
CA GLU A 80 -19.14 0.17 32.93
C GLU A 80 -19.80 1.27 32.08
N GLU A 81 -20.97 0.89 31.60
CA GLU A 81 -21.91 1.66 30.82
C GLU A 81 -22.93 2.24 31.80
N GLU A 82 -22.73 3.46 32.30
CA GLU A 82 -23.74 4.16 33.12
C GLU A 82 -23.47 5.67 33.17
N GLU A 83 -24.23 6.47 32.40
CA GLU A 83 -24.83 7.71 32.90
C GLU A 83 -25.76 8.30 31.81
N GLN A 84 -26.99 7.80 31.79
CA GLN A 84 -28.14 8.57 31.33
C GLN A 84 -28.92 9.09 32.54
N ALA A 85 -29.32 10.35 32.44
CA ALA A 85 -30.49 10.95 33.09
C ALA A 85 -30.41 11.30 34.59
N GLN A 86 -30.04 12.56 34.87
CA GLN A 86 -30.72 13.41 35.86
C GLN A 86 -30.23 14.86 35.76
N GLY A 87 -31.06 15.75 35.21
CA GLY A 87 -30.70 17.17 35.13
C GLY A 87 -31.61 18.05 34.29
N ALA A 88 -32.89 17.70 34.17
CA ALA A 88 -33.90 18.52 33.53
C ALA A 88 -34.96 18.93 34.57
N GLU A 89 -34.62 19.77 35.55
CA GLU A 89 -35.67 20.40 36.41
C GLU A 89 -35.23 21.61 37.28
N GLN A 90 -34.42 22.53 36.76
CA GLN A 90 -34.32 23.89 37.33
C GLN A 90 -34.43 24.91 36.20
N ASN A 91 -35.64 25.15 35.69
CA ASN A 91 -36.46 26.28 36.13
C ASN A 91 -35.61 27.53 36.47
N LYS A 92 -35.47 28.52 35.57
CA LYS A 92 -36.54 29.43 35.07
C LYS A 92 -37.03 30.39 36.17
N ALA A 93 -36.25 31.43 36.46
CA ALA A 93 -36.72 32.78 36.82
C ALA A 93 -35.53 33.65 37.24
N ALA A 94 -35.44 34.88 36.71
CA ALA A 94 -34.33 35.84 36.78
C ALA A 94 -33.16 35.44 35.84
N GLU A 95 -32.80 36.17 34.80
CA GLU A 95 -32.77 37.62 34.65
C GLU A 95 -33.40 38.06 33.32
N THR A 96 -34.56 38.70 33.44
CA THR A 96 -35.13 39.59 32.44
C THR A 96 -34.89 41.01 32.92
N VAL A 97 -33.69 41.57 32.80
CA VAL A 97 -33.47 43.04 32.82
C VAL A 97 -32.20 43.36 32.02
N GLU A 98 -32.26 44.44 31.24
CA GLU A 98 -31.18 45.07 30.44
C GLU A 98 -31.07 44.70 28.97
N GLN A 99 -32.18 44.94 28.27
CA GLN A 99 -32.16 45.40 26.89
C GLN A 99 -32.67 46.85 26.88
N SER A 100 -31.79 47.86 26.74
CA SER A 100 -32.09 49.16 26.12
C SER A 100 -30.96 50.18 26.34
N ALA A 101 -30.09 50.38 25.32
CA ALA A 101 -29.79 51.70 24.77
C ALA A 101 -28.76 51.66 23.62
N ALA A 102 -29.26 51.80 22.41
CA ALA A 102 -28.73 52.62 21.30
C ALA A 102 -27.25 52.51 20.87
N GLY A 103 -27.05 51.89 19.71
CA GLY A 103 -25.99 52.25 18.76
C GLY A 103 -26.09 51.43 17.46
N PRO A 104 -26.67 51.95 16.37
CA PRO A 104 -26.63 51.31 15.06
C PRO A 104 -25.42 51.80 14.26
N THR A 105 -24.44 50.92 14.09
CA THR A 105 -23.47 50.95 12.99
C THR A 105 -23.35 49.49 12.53
N GLU A 106 -24.23 49.01 11.65
CA GLU A 106 -24.05 49.04 10.18
C GLU A 106 -22.63 48.76 9.69
N ASP A 107 -21.82 48.01 10.45
CA ASP A 107 -20.63 47.36 9.91
C ASP A 107 -20.96 45.90 9.62
N SER A 108 -21.63 45.70 8.47
CA SER A 108 -21.37 44.59 7.55
C SER A 108 -20.88 43.31 8.24
N TYR A 109 -21.76 42.66 9.01
CA TYR A 109 -21.65 41.22 9.26
C TYR A 109 -21.74 40.57 7.89
N SER A 110 -20.59 40.34 7.28
CA SER A 110 -20.42 39.51 6.10
C SER A 110 -21.16 38.21 6.40
N ASP A 111 -22.33 38.08 5.77
CA ASP A 111 -23.15 36.88 5.68
C ASP A 111 -22.20 35.67 5.69
N PRO A 112 -22.29 34.74 6.66
CA PRO A 112 -21.35 33.64 6.78
C PRO A 112 -21.30 32.96 5.43
N GLU A 113 -20.24 33.26 4.65
CA GLU A 113 -20.13 32.92 3.24
C GLU A 113 -20.40 31.44 3.15
N ARG A 114 -21.63 31.11 2.73
CA ARG A 114 -22.11 29.75 2.63
C ARG A 114 -21.18 29.12 1.60
N TYR A 115 -20.29 28.23 2.04
CA TYR A 115 -19.35 27.55 1.18
C TYR A 115 -20.13 26.56 0.31
N ASP A 116 -20.89 27.10 -0.65
CA ASP A 116 -21.86 26.38 -1.47
C ASP A 116 -21.18 25.57 -2.57
N ARG A 117 -19.85 25.56 -2.65
CA ARG A 117 -19.10 24.85 -3.69
C ARG A 117 -17.92 24.08 -3.11
N VAL A 118 -17.89 22.78 -3.41
CA VAL A 118 -16.74 21.91 -3.18
C VAL A 118 -15.62 22.36 -4.11
N GLY A 119 -14.65 23.12 -3.59
CA GLY A 119 -13.63 23.77 -4.40
C GLY A 119 -12.20 23.55 -3.90
N GLY A 120 -11.24 23.74 -4.81
CA GLY A 120 -9.81 23.70 -4.51
C GLY A 120 -9.28 22.30 -4.22
N TRP A 121 -8.47 22.19 -3.16
CA TRP A 121 -7.77 20.96 -2.79
C TRP A 121 -8.69 19.76 -2.52
N LEU A 122 -9.92 19.98 -2.03
CA LEU A 122 -10.86 18.89 -1.81
C LEU A 122 -11.41 18.32 -3.13
N LEU A 123 -11.62 19.17 -4.14
CA LEU A 123 -12.01 18.71 -5.48
C LEU A 123 -10.88 17.86 -6.09
N LEU A 124 -9.63 18.29 -5.92
CA LEU A 124 -8.47 17.52 -6.37
C LEU A 124 -8.43 16.14 -5.70
N LEU A 125 -8.62 16.05 -4.38
CA LEU A 125 -8.71 14.77 -3.68
C LEU A 125 -9.83 13.90 -4.24
N CYS A 126 -11.01 14.47 -4.49
CA CYS A 126 -12.12 13.72 -5.03
C CYS A 126 -11.82 13.15 -6.42
N VAL A 127 -11.24 13.95 -7.32
CA VAL A 127 -10.84 13.49 -8.66
C VAL A 127 -9.77 12.41 -8.57
N LEU A 128 -8.82 12.54 -7.64
CA LEU A 128 -7.82 11.50 -7.39
C LEU A 128 -8.48 10.18 -6.94
N LEU A 129 -9.44 10.24 -6.03
CA LEU A 129 -10.15 9.05 -5.54
C LEU A 129 -11.05 8.40 -6.59
N THR A 130 -11.73 9.20 -7.41
CA THR A 130 -12.74 8.68 -8.36
C THR A 130 -12.16 8.27 -9.70
N VAL A 131 -11.18 9.01 -10.21
CA VAL A 131 -10.61 8.75 -11.55
C VAL A 131 -9.25 8.07 -11.41
N LEU A 132 -8.35 8.67 -10.63
CA LEU A 132 -6.96 8.24 -10.60
C LEU A 132 -6.79 6.90 -9.86
N GLY A 133 -7.56 6.67 -8.80
CA GLY A 133 -7.56 5.41 -8.04
C GLY A 133 -7.90 4.19 -8.91
N PRO A 134 -9.11 4.15 -9.52
CA PRO A 134 -9.52 3.05 -10.39
C PRO A 134 -8.65 2.90 -11.64
N LEU A 135 -8.16 4.02 -12.20
CA LEU A 135 -7.27 3.97 -13.35
C LEU A 135 -5.91 3.36 -12.99
N ALA A 136 -5.36 3.73 -11.83
CA ALA A 136 -4.11 3.16 -11.34
C ALA A 136 -4.25 1.66 -11.05
N THR A 137 -5.34 1.23 -10.39
CA THR A 137 -5.57 -0.21 -10.14
C THR A 137 -5.76 -0.98 -11.44
N ALA A 138 -6.53 -0.46 -12.40
CA ALA A 138 -6.71 -1.08 -13.70
C ALA A 138 -5.37 -1.20 -14.46
N TYR A 139 -4.56 -0.15 -14.47
CA TYR A 139 -3.25 -0.15 -15.10
C TYR A 139 -2.32 -1.20 -14.47
N SER A 140 -2.22 -1.23 -13.13
CA SER A 140 -1.40 -2.21 -12.42
C SER A 140 -1.84 -3.65 -12.69
N LEU A 141 -3.15 -3.90 -12.78
CA LEU A 141 -3.70 -5.23 -13.10
C LEU A 141 -3.33 -5.67 -14.51
N ILE A 142 -3.52 -4.80 -15.51
CA ILE A 142 -3.23 -5.12 -16.92
C ILE A 142 -1.72 -5.32 -17.12
N ALA A 143 -0.90 -4.41 -16.58
CA ALA A 143 0.55 -4.49 -16.69
C ALA A 143 1.10 -5.74 -15.99
N GLY A 144 0.60 -6.04 -14.78
CA GLY A 144 1.02 -7.23 -14.03
C GLY A 144 0.57 -8.53 -14.69
N TYR A 145 -0.65 -8.59 -15.25
CA TYR A 145 -1.16 -9.80 -15.89
C TYR A 145 -0.30 -10.23 -17.08
N GLY A 146 0.11 -9.28 -17.92
CA GLY A 146 0.92 -9.58 -19.11
C GLY A 146 2.30 -10.18 -18.79
N GLN A 147 2.90 -9.77 -17.67
CA GLN A 147 4.20 -10.29 -17.24
C GLN A 147 4.08 -11.67 -16.58
N LEU A 148 2.98 -11.95 -15.88
CA LEU A 148 2.82 -13.15 -15.07
C LEU A 148 2.20 -14.33 -15.82
N GLN A 149 1.59 -14.10 -16.99
CA GLN A 149 0.89 -15.16 -17.72
C GLN A 149 1.77 -16.38 -18.02
N GLY A 150 3.07 -16.17 -18.31
CA GLY A 150 4.02 -17.26 -18.56
C GLY A 150 4.40 -18.05 -17.29
N LEU A 151 4.39 -17.41 -16.12
CA LEU A 151 4.80 -18.05 -14.86
C LEU A 151 3.67 -18.82 -14.16
N PHE A 152 2.42 -18.58 -14.56
CA PHE A 152 1.25 -19.24 -13.95
C PHE A 152 1.15 -20.75 -14.23
N GLU A 153 1.92 -21.28 -15.18
CA GLU A 153 2.00 -22.72 -15.44
C GLU A 153 3.00 -23.40 -14.50
N GLU A 154 4.09 -22.71 -14.15
CA GLU A 154 5.17 -23.27 -13.31
C GLU A 154 4.86 -23.17 -11.82
N THR A 155 4.18 -22.11 -11.38
CA THR A 155 3.97 -21.84 -9.93
C THR A 155 2.49 -21.67 -9.58
N PRO A 156 1.78 -22.72 -9.13
CA PRO A 156 0.36 -22.62 -8.80
C PRO A 156 0.07 -21.66 -7.63
N GLY A 157 1.03 -21.46 -6.71
CA GLY A 157 0.92 -20.50 -5.60
C GLY A 157 0.78 -19.05 -6.07
N LEU A 158 1.45 -18.69 -7.16
CA LEU A 158 1.42 -17.34 -7.74
C LEU A 158 0.01 -16.98 -8.27
N ARG A 159 -0.71 -17.97 -8.82
CA ARG A 159 -2.09 -17.80 -9.27
C ARG A 159 -3.04 -17.49 -8.11
N SER A 160 -2.88 -18.17 -6.98
CA SER A 160 -3.68 -17.92 -5.77
C SER A 160 -3.42 -16.52 -5.22
N PHE A 161 -2.14 -16.15 -5.10
CA PHE A 161 -1.71 -14.81 -4.70
C PHE A 161 -2.33 -13.73 -5.61
N TYR A 162 -2.22 -13.89 -6.93
CA TYR A 162 -2.74 -12.93 -7.89
C TYR A 162 -4.27 -12.80 -7.80
N ASN A 163 -4.99 -13.91 -7.68
CA ASN A 163 -6.45 -13.90 -7.52
C ASN A 163 -6.90 -13.18 -6.25
N MET A 164 -6.25 -13.45 -5.10
CA MET A 164 -6.56 -12.74 -3.86
C MET A 164 -6.28 -11.24 -4.00
N ASN A 165 -5.12 -10.90 -4.56
CA ASN A 165 -4.74 -9.52 -4.80
C ASN A 165 -5.72 -8.79 -5.75
N PHE A 166 -6.20 -9.48 -6.78
CA PHE A 166 -7.19 -8.97 -7.73
C PHE A 166 -8.52 -8.62 -7.04
N ILE A 167 -9.07 -9.55 -6.24
CA ILE A 167 -10.32 -9.35 -5.52
C ILE A 167 -10.21 -8.17 -4.54
N LEU A 168 -9.10 -8.10 -3.79
CA LEU A 168 -8.84 -7.01 -2.85
C LEU A 168 -8.71 -5.65 -3.56
N ASN A 169 -7.99 -5.60 -4.69
CA ASN A 169 -7.88 -4.36 -5.48
C ASN A 169 -9.22 -3.89 -6.02
N ILE A 170 -10.08 -4.80 -6.49
CA ILE A 170 -11.42 -4.44 -6.95
C ILE A 170 -12.25 -3.90 -5.80
N GLY A 171 -12.28 -4.60 -4.66
CA GLY A 171 -13.01 -4.15 -3.47
C GLY A 171 -12.55 -2.75 -3.02
N LEU A 172 -11.25 -2.52 -3.00
CA LEU A 172 -10.67 -1.24 -2.63
C LEU A 172 -10.95 -0.15 -3.68
N GLY A 173 -10.94 -0.48 -4.96
CA GLY A 173 -11.31 0.43 -6.06
C GLY A 173 -12.77 0.87 -5.97
N LEU A 174 -13.70 -0.06 -5.72
CA LEU A 174 -15.11 0.25 -5.48
C LEU A 174 -15.30 1.11 -4.23
N PHE A 175 -14.55 0.82 -3.16
CA PHE A 175 -14.60 1.63 -1.94
C PHE A 175 -14.05 3.05 -2.16
N SER A 176 -13.00 3.20 -2.98
CA SER A 176 -12.46 4.50 -3.41
C SER A 176 -13.51 5.31 -4.18
N LEU A 177 -14.19 4.69 -5.13
CA LEU A 177 -15.28 5.31 -5.90
C LEU A 177 -16.42 5.76 -4.98
N TRP A 178 -16.83 4.90 -4.04
CA TRP A 178 -17.90 5.23 -3.09
C TRP A 178 -17.51 6.37 -2.15
N ALA A 179 -16.27 6.37 -1.63
CA ALA A 179 -15.75 7.43 -0.80
C ALA A 179 -15.68 8.76 -1.57
N GLY A 180 -15.11 8.75 -2.78
CA GLY A 180 -15.02 9.92 -3.66
C GLY A 180 -16.39 10.47 -4.07
N PHE A 181 -17.35 9.59 -4.39
CA PHE A 181 -18.72 9.98 -4.70
C PHE A 181 -19.42 10.61 -3.49
N SER A 182 -19.24 10.03 -2.30
CA SER A 182 -19.83 10.58 -1.07
C SER A 182 -19.34 12.01 -0.77
N LEU A 183 -18.07 12.29 -1.07
CA LEU A 183 -17.50 13.64 -0.99
C LEU A 183 -18.12 14.59 -2.01
N TRP A 184 -18.33 14.14 -3.27
CA TRP A 184 -19.00 14.92 -4.31
C TRP A 184 -20.43 15.31 -3.94
N THR A 185 -21.19 14.37 -3.39
CA THR A 185 -22.61 14.57 -3.06
C THR A 185 -22.82 15.29 -1.72
N ARG A 186 -21.76 15.68 -1.02
CA ARG A 186 -21.82 16.33 0.32
C ARG A 186 -22.69 15.58 1.32
N MET A 187 -22.61 14.26 1.32
CA MET A 187 -23.37 13.48 2.32
C MET A 187 -22.83 13.77 3.72
N ALA A 188 -23.72 13.78 4.71
CA ALA A 188 -23.33 13.76 6.11
C ALA A 188 -22.38 12.58 6.36
N GLY A 189 -21.26 12.83 7.03
CA GLY A 189 -20.22 11.83 7.28
C GLY A 189 -19.33 11.48 6.07
N ALA A 190 -19.40 12.21 4.95
CA ALA A 190 -18.52 11.94 3.79
C ALA A 190 -17.03 11.99 4.15
N VAL A 191 -16.63 12.88 5.05
CA VAL A 191 -15.25 12.99 5.52
C VAL A 191 -14.83 11.73 6.30
N GLU A 192 -15.71 11.19 7.13
CA GLU A 192 -15.45 9.95 7.87
C GLU A 192 -15.30 8.76 6.93
N ARG A 193 -16.15 8.67 5.90
CA ARG A 193 -16.03 7.63 4.86
C ARG A 193 -14.71 7.73 4.12
N ALA A 194 -14.27 8.93 3.77
CA ALA A 194 -12.97 9.14 3.13
C ALA A 194 -11.80 8.76 4.05
N LYS A 195 -11.88 9.09 5.34
CA LYS A 195 -10.89 8.68 6.34
C LYS A 195 -10.86 7.16 6.51
N ASN A 196 -12.01 6.51 6.55
CA ASN A 196 -12.13 5.06 6.62
C ASN A 196 -11.55 4.39 5.37
N TYR A 197 -11.75 4.97 4.19
CA TYR A 197 -11.08 4.51 2.97
C TYR A 197 -9.56 4.63 3.05
N LEU A 198 -9.05 5.77 3.51
CA LEU A 198 -7.60 5.96 3.70
C LEU A 198 -7.03 4.94 4.70
N LEU A 199 -7.74 4.64 5.78
CA LEU A 199 -7.35 3.62 6.75
C LEU A 199 -7.42 2.21 6.16
N ALA A 200 -8.46 1.89 5.39
CA ALA A 200 -8.59 0.62 4.67
C ALA A 200 -7.45 0.43 3.66
N ARG A 201 -6.99 1.50 3.01
CA ARG A 201 -5.81 1.47 2.14
C ARG A 201 -4.53 1.10 2.90
N VAL A 202 -4.35 1.62 4.12
CA VAL A 202 -3.23 1.24 5.00
C VAL A 202 -3.33 -0.23 5.40
N ALA A 203 -4.52 -0.67 5.86
CA ALA A 203 -4.75 -2.07 6.22
C ALA A 203 -4.46 -3.01 5.04
N TYR A 204 -4.88 -2.63 3.83
CA TYR A 204 -4.58 -3.37 2.60
C TYR A 204 -3.07 -3.48 2.32
N SER A 205 -2.28 -2.42 2.52
CA SER A 205 -0.82 -2.49 2.39
C SER A 205 -0.19 -3.48 3.38
N VAL A 206 -0.70 -3.55 4.62
CA VAL A 206 -0.25 -4.54 5.60
C VAL A 206 -0.61 -5.95 5.15
N ILE A 207 -1.84 -6.17 4.68
CA ILE A 207 -2.28 -7.47 4.16
C ILE A 207 -1.39 -7.91 2.99
N LEU A 208 -1.10 -7.01 2.05
CA LEU A 208 -0.21 -7.29 0.91
C LEU A 208 1.21 -7.69 1.33
N TYR A 209 1.73 -7.13 2.42
CA TYR A 209 3.05 -7.50 2.93
C TYR A 209 3.09 -8.96 3.39
N PHE A 210 2.01 -9.46 4.01
CA PHE A 210 1.92 -10.84 4.50
C PHE A 210 1.46 -11.85 3.43
N LEU A 211 0.82 -11.39 2.35
CA LEU A 211 0.28 -12.26 1.31
C LEU A 211 1.30 -13.25 0.73
N PRO A 212 2.53 -12.85 0.31
CA PRO A 212 3.50 -13.76 -0.29
C PRO A 212 3.83 -14.95 0.61
N THR A 213 4.00 -14.70 1.91
CA THR A 213 4.27 -15.71 2.94
C THR A 213 3.08 -16.66 3.10
N MET A 214 1.85 -16.15 3.08
CA MET A 214 0.63 -16.98 3.18
C MET A 214 0.37 -17.82 1.94
N SER A 215 0.79 -17.37 0.76
CA SER A 215 0.57 -18.08 -0.51
C SER A 215 1.58 -19.21 -0.79
N GLY A 216 2.54 -19.44 0.11
CA GLY A 216 3.55 -20.49 -0.03
C GLY A 216 4.52 -20.25 -1.19
N LEU A 217 4.83 -18.99 -1.51
CA LEU A 217 5.85 -18.69 -2.52
C LEU A 217 7.25 -19.07 -1.99
N PRO A 218 8.16 -19.53 -2.87
CA PRO A 218 9.58 -19.70 -2.55
C PRO A 218 10.17 -18.41 -1.96
N GLU A 219 11.02 -18.57 -0.94
CA GLU A 219 11.59 -17.46 -0.17
C GLU A 219 12.36 -16.47 -1.08
N GLU A 220 13.09 -17.00 -2.06
CA GLU A 220 13.84 -16.22 -3.06
C GLU A 220 12.95 -15.25 -3.84
N MET A 221 11.76 -15.67 -4.27
CA MET A 221 10.81 -14.79 -4.96
C MET A 221 10.11 -13.82 -3.99
N SER A 222 9.83 -14.29 -2.77
CA SER A 222 9.13 -13.50 -1.77
C SER A 222 9.91 -12.25 -1.35
N THR A 223 11.24 -12.35 -1.18
CA THR A 223 12.09 -11.23 -0.76
C THR A 223 12.15 -10.13 -1.82
N GLY A 224 12.24 -10.51 -3.10
CA GLY A 224 12.16 -9.59 -4.23
C GLY A 224 10.86 -8.79 -4.23
N ILE A 225 9.73 -9.51 -4.19
CA ILE A 225 8.39 -8.90 -4.17
C ILE A 225 8.18 -8.01 -2.95
N GLN A 226 8.60 -8.45 -1.76
CA GLN A 226 8.47 -7.69 -0.52
C GLN A 226 9.22 -6.36 -0.58
N SER A 227 10.43 -6.33 -1.13
CA SER A 227 11.21 -5.11 -1.25
C SER A 227 10.52 -4.05 -2.12
N GLU A 228 9.88 -4.48 -3.21
CA GLU A 228 9.09 -3.60 -4.08
C GLU A 228 7.82 -3.11 -3.39
N ILE A 229 7.11 -4.00 -2.67
CA ILE A 229 5.92 -3.64 -1.88
C ILE A 229 6.27 -2.59 -0.83
N VAL A 230 7.38 -2.73 -0.11
CA VAL A 230 7.81 -1.79 0.92
C VAL A 230 8.15 -0.43 0.32
N ALA A 231 8.89 -0.41 -0.80
CA ALA A 231 9.22 0.83 -1.50
C ALA A 231 7.96 1.57 -1.99
N ALA A 232 7.03 0.86 -2.64
CA ALA A 232 5.77 1.43 -3.11
C ALA A 232 4.86 1.89 -1.95
N SER A 233 4.81 1.11 -0.87
CA SER A 233 3.99 1.42 0.31
C SER A 233 4.48 2.66 1.04
N THR A 234 5.79 2.92 1.06
CA THR A 234 6.37 4.10 1.72
C THR A 234 5.81 5.39 1.14
N PHE A 235 5.82 5.55 -0.19
CA PHE A 235 5.25 6.72 -0.85
C PHE A 235 3.72 6.80 -0.65
N SER A 236 3.05 5.64 -0.68
CA SER A 236 1.61 5.56 -0.41
C SER A 236 1.26 6.04 1.01
N PHE A 237 2.05 5.68 2.02
CA PHE A 237 1.82 6.13 3.40
C PHE A 237 2.01 7.63 3.57
N ILE A 238 3.03 8.22 2.94
CA ILE A 238 3.23 9.68 2.95
C ILE A 238 2.02 10.37 2.32
N TYR A 239 1.60 9.89 1.15
CA TYR A 239 0.40 10.39 0.47
C TYR A 239 -0.85 10.30 1.37
N ILE A 240 -1.10 9.14 1.97
CA ILE A 240 -2.24 8.91 2.87
C ILE A 240 -2.17 9.85 4.08
N ALA A 241 -1.01 10.00 4.70
CA ALA A 241 -0.81 10.85 5.87
C ALA A 241 -1.11 12.32 5.56
N ILE A 242 -0.63 12.84 4.43
CA ILE A 242 -0.89 14.21 3.98
C ILE A 242 -2.40 14.43 3.83
N TRP A 243 -3.09 13.53 3.13
CA TRP A 243 -4.54 13.67 2.90
C TRP A 243 -5.37 13.46 4.15
N TYR A 244 -4.97 12.53 5.02
CA TYR A 244 -5.63 12.28 6.29
C TYR A 244 -5.53 13.51 7.22
N LEU A 245 -4.33 14.09 7.32
CA LEU A 245 -4.09 15.33 8.06
C LEU A 245 -4.88 16.50 7.46
N TYR A 246 -4.91 16.62 6.13
CA TYR A 246 -5.70 17.63 5.43
C TYR A 246 -7.19 17.53 5.77
N LEU A 247 -7.79 16.35 5.65
CA LEU A 247 -9.20 16.12 5.97
C LEU A 247 -9.53 16.41 7.44
N THR A 248 -8.62 16.10 8.35
CA THR A 248 -8.84 16.26 9.79
C THR A 248 -8.64 17.71 10.27
N LYS A 249 -7.65 18.42 9.74
CA LYS A 249 -7.26 19.76 10.25
C LYS A 249 -7.85 20.92 9.44
N SER A 250 -8.32 20.70 8.22
CA SER A 250 -8.78 21.79 7.35
C SER A 250 -10.09 22.42 7.83
N LYS A 251 -10.02 23.72 8.19
CA LYS A 251 -11.19 24.54 8.55
C LYS A 251 -12.25 24.56 7.43
N ARG A 252 -11.82 24.55 6.16
CA ARG A 252 -12.73 24.56 5.00
C ARG A 252 -13.56 23.28 4.90
N VAL A 253 -12.94 22.13 5.20
CA VAL A 253 -13.64 20.84 5.19
C VAL A 253 -14.70 20.83 6.30
N ARG A 254 -14.34 21.27 7.52
CA ARG A 254 -15.30 21.39 8.62
C ARG A 254 -16.45 22.32 8.26
N GLY A 255 -16.18 23.50 7.72
CA GLY A 255 -17.24 24.44 7.31
C GLY A 255 -18.18 23.93 6.21
N THR A 256 -17.74 22.99 5.36
CA THR A 256 -18.58 22.45 4.27
C THR A 256 -19.46 21.27 4.70
N TYR A 257 -19.03 20.49 5.69
CA TYR A 257 -19.68 19.22 6.07
C TYR A 257 -20.22 19.20 7.52
N GLN A 258 -20.14 20.31 8.26
CA GLN A 258 -20.73 20.45 9.61
C GLN A 258 -22.23 20.79 9.61
N SER A 259 -22.87 20.86 8.44
CA SER A 259 -24.31 21.13 8.30
C SER A 259 -25.18 19.90 8.55
#